data_AF-A0AAN7UR61-F1
#
_entry.id   AF-A0AAN7UR61-F1
#
_cell.length_a   1.000
_cell.length_b   1.000
_cell.length_c   1.000
_cell.angle_alpha   90.00
_cell.angle_beta   90.00
_cell.angle_gamma   90.00
#
_symmetry.space_group_name_H-M   'P 1'
#
loop_
_entity.id
_entity.type
_entity.pdbx_description
1 polymer ?
#
loop_
_entity_poly.entity_id
_entity_poly.type
_entity_poly.pdbx_seq_one_letter_code
_entity_poly.pdbx_strand_id
1 'polypeptide(L)'
;MRKFNSSIPFRRWGALLPSPLPLRPRFASTYQQAIAATSPRTTWTRDEISEIYSQPLMELASAAGTVHRRFHKPAAVQLCTLMNIKTGGCTEDCSYCAQSSRYKTGLEATKLSTVQSVLDAAKIAKENGSNRFCMGAAWREMKGRKRGLQNIIEMIKGVRALGMEACVTLGSK
;
A
#
# COMPACT_ATOMS: atom_id res chain seq x y z
N MET A 1 -63.41 -17.80 17.47
CA MET A 1 -62.65 -18.91 18.10
C MET A 1 -62.55 -20.07 17.12
N ARG A 2 -61.44 -20.23 16.39
CA ARG A 2 -61.18 -21.39 15.52
C ARG A 2 -60.18 -22.31 16.23
N LYS A 3 -60.60 -23.54 16.51
CA LYS A 3 -59.78 -24.57 17.15
C LYS A 3 -58.64 -24.97 16.19
N PHE A 4 -57.39 -24.80 16.62
CA PHE A 4 -56.22 -25.37 15.94
C PHE A 4 -56.17 -26.87 16.25
N ASN A 5 -56.28 -27.70 15.21
CA ASN A 5 -56.14 -29.14 15.31
C ASN A 5 -54.65 -29.50 15.19
N SER A 6 -54.04 -29.98 16.27
CA SER A 6 -52.63 -30.34 16.36
C SER A 6 -52.39 -31.78 15.93
N SER A 7 -52.15 -32.01 14.65
CA SER A 7 -51.71 -33.32 14.16
C SER A 7 -50.87 -33.16 12.90
N ILE A 8 -49.64 -32.68 13.10
CA ILE A 8 -48.56 -32.78 12.09
C ILE A 8 -47.68 -33.96 12.52
N PRO A 9 -47.49 -35.00 11.69
CA PRO A 9 -46.62 -36.11 12.04
C PRO A 9 -45.16 -35.67 11.99
N PHE A 10 -44.43 -35.96 13.07
CA PHE A 10 -43.00 -35.68 13.19
C PHE A 10 -42.23 -36.54 12.18
N ARG A 11 -41.87 -35.97 11.02
CA ARG A 11 -40.98 -36.62 10.06
C ARG A 11 -39.61 -36.80 10.72
N ARG A 12 -39.28 -38.04 11.07
CA ARG A 12 -37.97 -38.46 11.54
C ARG A 12 -36.99 -38.32 10.36
N TRP A 13 -36.28 -37.20 10.30
CA TRP A 13 -35.15 -37.05 9.39
C TRP A 13 -34.05 -38.01 9.85
N GLY A 14 -33.99 -39.18 9.21
CA GLY A 14 -32.85 -40.09 9.37
C GLY A 14 -31.59 -39.36 8.91
N ALA A 15 -30.71 -39.03 9.85
CA ALA A 15 -29.40 -38.49 9.56
C ALA A 15 -28.56 -39.60 8.90
N LEU A 16 -28.58 -39.63 7.56
CA LEU A 16 -27.50 -40.24 6.80
C LEU A 16 -26.27 -39.36 7.04
N LEU A 17 -25.46 -39.71 8.03
CA LEU A 17 -24.14 -39.11 8.21
C LEU A 17 -23.33 -39.42 6.94
N PRO A 18 -22.89 -38.40 6.17
CA PRO A 18 -22.00 -38.65 5.05
C PRO A 18 -20.72 -39.29 5.60
N SER A 19 -20.21 -40.28 4.86
CA SER A 19 -18.94 -40.95 5.21
C SER A 19 -17.84 -39.91 5.39
N PRO A 20 -16.89 -40.12 6.33
CA PRO A 20 -15.77 -39.21 6.48
C PRO A 20 -14.97 -39.22 5.18
N LEU A 21 -14.92 -38.05 4.54
CA LEU A 21 -14.06 -37.83 3.38
C LEU A 21 -12.63 -38.24 3.76
N PRO A 22 -11.90 -38.95 2.88
CA PRO A 22 -10.54 -39.35 3.17
C PRO A 22 -9.71 -38.10 3.46
N LEU A 23 -9.05 -38.11 4.62
CA LEU A 23 -8.13 -37.05 5.02
C LEU A 23 -6.99 -37.00 4.01
N ARG A 24 -7.09 -36.09 3.04
CA ARG A 24 -5.95 -35.75 2.19
C ARG A 24 -4.80 -35.32 3.11
N PRO A 25 -3.57 -35.79 2.91
CA PRO A 25 -2.43 -35.25 3.62
C PRO A 25 -2.37 -33.76 3.31
N ARG A 26 -2.67 -32.92 4.30
CA ARG A 26 -2.64 -31.47 4.16
C ARG A 26 -1.19 -31.05 4.06
N PHE A 27 -0.62 -31.10 2.86
CA PHE A 27 0.42 -30.13 2.53
C PHE A 27 -0.23 -28.77 2.80
N ALA A 28 0.23 -28.07 3.83
CA ALA A 28 -0.35 -26.80 4.23
C ALA A 28 -0.41 -25.91 2.99
N SER A 29 -1.59 -25.36 2.70
CA SER A 29 -1.76 -24.50 1.54
C SER A 29 -0.76 -23.35 1.61
N THR A 30 -0.32 -22.81 0.47
CA THR A 30 0.59 -21.66 0.44
C THR A 30 0.05 -20.52 1.31
N TYR A 31 -1.26 -20.32 1.28
CA TYR A 31 -1.96 -19.37 2.16
C TYR A 31 -1.73 -19.64 3.65
N GLN A 32 -1.81 -20.89 4.12
CA GLN A 32 -1.55 -21.25 5.52
C GLN A 32 -0.08 -21.02 5.89
N GLN A 33 0.84 -21.33 4.98
CA GLN A 33 2.28 -21.05 5.17
C GLN A 33 2.54 -19.54 5.27
N ALA A 34 1.86 -18.73 4.44
CA ALA A 34 1.95 -17.28 4.49
C ALA A 34 1.49 -16.71 5.84
N ILE A 35 0.37 -17.22 6.37
CA ILE A 35 -0.15 -16.80 7.68
C ILE A 35 0.79 -17.24 8.81
N ALA A 36 1.45 -18.39 8.69
CA ALA A 36 2.36 -18.92 9.69
C ALA A 36 3.78 -18.35 9.61
N ALA A 37 4.08 -17.51 8.60
CA ALA A 37 5.43 -17.00 8.37
C ALA A 37 5.99 -16.26 9.61
N THR A 38 7.22 -16.61 9.99
CA THR A 38 7.97 -16.00 11.10
C THR A 38 8.99 -14.95 10.63
N SER A 39 9.26 -14.91 9.33
CA SER A 39 10.13 -13.93 8.68
C SER A 39 9.59 -13.52 7.31
N PRO A 40 9.98 -12.35 6.78
CA PRO A 40 9.60 -11.95 5.42
C PRO A 40 10.19 -12.90 4.37
N ARG A 41 9.33 -13.39 3.47
CA ARG A 41 9.73 -14.19 2.31
C ARG A 41 9.73 -13.33 1.05
N THR A 42 10.77 -13.45 0.23
CA THR A 42 10.93 -12.72 -1.06
C THR A 42 10.91 -13.64 -2.29
N THR A 43 10.77 -14.94 -2.09
CA THR A 43 10.85 -15.99 -3.13
C THR A 43 9.47 -16.49 -3.58
N TRP A 44 8.51 -15.58 -3.70
CA TRP A 44 7.14 -15.92 -4.10
C TRP A 44 7.05 -16.22 -5.59
N THR A 45 6.41 -17.34 -5.94
CA THR A 45 6.04 -17.62 -7.33
C THR A 45 4.70 -16.97 -7.68
N ARG A 46 4.43 -16.83 -8.98
CA ARG A 46 3.14 -16.30 -9.45
C ARG A 46 1.95 -17.15 -8.98
N ASP A 47 2.10 -18.47 -8.99
CA ASP A 47 1.03 -19.39 -8.63
C ASP A 47 0.72 -19.33 -7.13
N GLU A 48 1.75 -19.22 -6.30
CA GLU A 48 1.63 -19.00 -4.85
C GLU A 48 0.89 -17.68 -4.53
N ILE A 49 1.23 -16.60 -5.23
CA ILE A 49 0.54 -15.30 -5.08
C ILE A 49 -0.91 -15.41 -5.53
N SER A 50 -1.17 -16.10 -6.66
CA SER A 50 -2.52 -16.31 -7.19
C SER A 50 -3.40 -17.08 -6.20
N GLU A 51 -2.84 -18.08 -5.52
CA GLU A 51 -3.54 -18.84 -4.47
C GLU A 51 -3.98 -17.94 -3.30
N ILE A 52 -3.11 -17.03 -2.85
CA ILE A 52 -3.42 -16.07 -1.78
C ILE A 52 -4.45 -15.04 -2.24
N TYR A 53 -4.26 -14.50 -3.44
CA TYR A 53 -5.16 -13.49 -4.02
C TYR A 53 -6.59 -14.00 -4.19
N SER A 54 -6.75 -15.29 -4.49
CA SER A 54 -8.05 -15.92 -4.75
C SER A 54 -8.81 -16.33 -3.49
N GLN A 55 -8.29 -16.03 -2.28
CA GLN A 55 -8.99 -16.35 -1.03
C GLN A 55 -10.22 -15.45 -0.81
N PRO A 56 -11.24 -15.92 -0.06
CA PRO A 56 -12.37 -15.08 0.33
C PRO A 56 -11.91 -13.81 1.04
N LEU A 57 -12.45 -12.65 0.66
CA LEU A 57 -11.99 -11.33 1.13
C LEU A 57 -11.91 -11.24 2.67
N MET A 58 -12.93 -11.74 3.37
CA MET A 58 -12.98 -11.66 4.84
C MET A 58 -11.91 -12.54 5.50
N GLU A 59 -11.63 -13.71 4.94
CA GLU A 59 -10.55 -14.59 5.40
C GLU A 59 -9.19 -13.96 5.14
N LEU A 60 -9.01 -13.37 3.94
CA LEU A 60 -7.78 -12.67 3.58
C LEU A 60 -7.53 -11.45 4.48
N ALA A 61 -8.56 -10.67 4.81
CA ALA A 61 -8.46 -9.52 5.70
C ALA A 61 -8.08 -9.93 7.14
N SER A 62 -8.71 -11.00 7.66
CA SER A 62 -8.37 -11.56 8.97
C SER A 62 -6.93 -12.08 9.03
N ALA A 63 -6.51 -12.81 8.00
CA ALA A 63 -5.13 -13.28 7.83
C ALA A 63 -4.12 -12.13 7.76
N ALA A 64 -4.41 -11.09 6.97
CA ALA A 64 -3.57 -9.90 6.88
C ALA A 64 -3.42 -9.20 8.24
N GLY A 65 -4.50 -9.10 9.02
CA GLY A 65 -4.44 -8.58 10.39
C GLY A 65 -3.56 -9.41 11.31
N THR A 66 -3.63 -10.74 11.20
CA THR A 66 -2.79 -11.68 11.98
C THR A 66 -1.31 -11.48 11.65
N VAL A 67 -0.96 -11.42 10.36
CA VAL A 67 0.43 -11.21 9.90
C VAL A 67 0.91 -9.82 10.31
N HIS A 68 0.10 -8.78 10.12
CA HIS A 68 0.45 -7.41 10.49
C HIS A 68 0.80 -7.28 11.98
N ARG A 69 -0.01 -7.86 12.88
CA ARG A 69 0.24 -7.83 14.33
C ARG A 69 1.51 -8.58 14.74
N ARG A 70 1.95 -9.57 13.95
CA ARG A 70 3.19 -10.32 14.21
C ARG A 70 4.43 -9.50 13.89
N PHE A 71 4.40 -8.74 12.80
CA PHE A 71 5.58 -8.02 12.31
C PHE A 71 5.59 -6.53 12.65
N HIS A 72 4.46 -5.97 13.08
CA HIS A 72 4.31 -4.55 13.37
C HIS A 72 3.60 -4.29 14.69
N LYS A 73 3.90 -3.13 15.29
CA LYS A 73 3.13 -2.61 16.42
C LYS A 73 1.72 -2.24 15.94
N PRO A 74 0.64 -2.90 16.38
CA PRO A 74 -0.67 -2.80 15.74
C PRO A 74 -1.31 -1.41 15.75
N ALA A 75 -0.96 -0.58 16.73
CA ALA A 75 -1.47 0.80 16.87
C ALA A 75 -0.52 1.86 16.31
N ALA A 76 0.66 1.47 15.83
CA ALA A 76 1.62 2.41 15.28
C ALA A 76 1.33 2.67 13.80
N VAL A 77 1.20 3.95 13.44
CA VAL A 77 1.03 4.39 12.05
C VAL A 77 2.17 5.34 11.71
N GLN A 78 2.80 5.13 10.56
CA GLN A 78 3.82 6.05 10.05
C GLN A 78 3.17 7.18 9.26
N LEU A 79 3.33 8.42 9.73
CA LEU A 79 2.78 9.60 9.07
C LEU A 79 3.82 10.21 8.11
N CYS A 80 3.47 10.24 6.83
CA CYS A 80 4.28 10.82 5.77
C CYS A 80 3.52 11.98 5.11
N THR A 81 4.15 13.15 5.01
CA THR A 81 3.64 14.26 4.18
C THR A 81 4.44 14.36 2.90
N LEU A 82 3.76 14.58 1.77
CA LEU A 82 4.39 14.70 0.45
C LEU A 82 4.18 16.09 -0.15
N MET A 83 5.23 16.63 -0.74
CA MET A 83 5.19 17.83 -1.58
C MET A 83 5.61 17.51 -3.01
N ASN A 84 4.82 17.98 -3.99
CA ASN A 84 5.24 18.02 -5.39
C ASN A 84 6.25 19.17 -5.56
N ILE A 85 7.54 18.86 -5.53
CA ILE A 85 8.60 19.86 -5.66
C ILE A 85 8.76 20.35 -7.11
N LYS A 86 8.27 19.59 -8.09
CA LYS A 86 8.13 20.01 -9.50
C LYS A 86 6.88 19.38 -10.08
N THR A 87 5.96 20.19 -10.60
CA THR A 87 4.64 19.73 -11.08
C THR A 87 4.53 19.81 -12.60
N GLY A 88 3.81 18.85 -13.20
CA GLY A 88 3.41 18.88 -14.63
C GLY A 88 4.56 18.69 -15.61
N GLY A 89 4.29 18.71 -16.92
CA GLY A 89 5.32 18.63 -17.96
C GLY A 89 6.19 17.37 -17.92
N CYS A 90 5.65 16.25 -17.47
CA CYS A 90 6.34 14.96 -17.53
C CYS A 90 6.22 14.36 -18.94
N THR A 91 7.32 13.85 -19.49
CA THR A 91 7.36 13.29 -20.86
C THR A 91 6.81 11.87 -20.97
N GLU A 92 6.65 11.18 -19.84
CA GLU A 92 6.06 9.84 -19.78
C GLU A 92 4.58 9.88 -20.16
N ASP A 93 4.07 8.78 -20.68
CA ASP A 93 2.72 8.58 -21.21
C ASP A 93 1.85 7.72 -20.30
N CYS A 94 2.08 7.80 -18.98
CA CYS A 94 1.26 7.06 -18.01
C CYS A 94 -0.21 7.50 -18.10
N SER A 95 -1.08 6.60 -18.56
CA SER A 95 -2.50 6.87 -18.86
C SER A 95 -3.32 7.38 -17.67
N TYR A 96 -2.87 7.08 -16.45
CA TYR A 96 -3.51 7.49 -15.20
C TYR A 96 -2.94 8.80 -14.62
N CYS A 97 -1.84 9.32 -15.14
CA CYS A 97 -1.10 10.42 -14.51
C CYS A 97 -1.54 11.78 -15.05
N ALA A 98 -2.11 12.62 -14.17
CA ALA A 98 -2.50 13.99 -14.52
C ALA A 98 -1.32 14.92 -14.90
N GLN A 99 -0.07 14.51 -14.60
CA GLN A 99 1.14 15.31 -14.84
C GLN A 99 1.83 15.01 -16.18
N SER A 100 1.34 14.03 -16.93
CA SER A 100 1.86 13.72 -18.27
C SER A 100 1.52 14.85 -19.25
N SER A 101 2.52 15.30 -20.02
CA SER A 101 2.32 16.28 -21.08
C SER A 101 1.61 15.71 -22.32
N ARG A 102 1.32 14.40 -22.34
CA ARG A 102 0.59 13.73 -23.43
C ARG A 102 -0.91 13.94 -23.35
N TYR A 103 -1.44 14.30 -22.19
CA TYR A 103 -2.88 14.42 -21.95
C TYR A 103 -3.24 15.85 -21.53
N LYS A 104 -4.44 16.32 -21.91
CA LYS A 104 -4.96 17.62 -21.50
C LYS A 104 -5.73 17.48 -20.20
N THR A 105 -5.08 17.80 -19.09
CA THR A 105 -5.63 17.64 -17.73
C THR A 105 -5.95 18.98 -17.05
N GLY A 106 -5.60 20.11 -17.68
CA GLY A 106 -5.71 21.44 -17.07
C GLY A 106 -4.67 21.71 -15.97
N LEU A 107 -3.68 20.82 -15.79
CA LEU A 107 -2.64 21.00 -14.80
C LEU A 107 -1.55 21.97 -15.32
N GLU A 108 -1.36 23.06 -14.59
CA GLU A 108 -0.29 24.01 -14.86
C GLU A 108 1.08 23.49 -14.41
N ALA A 109 2.07 23.57 -15.32
CA ALA A 109 3.42 23.12 -15.03
C ALA A 109 4.17 24.16 -14.20
N THR A 110 4.84 23.70 -13.14
CA THR A 110 5.66 24.57 -12.29
C THR A 110 7.14 24.22 -12.40
N LYS A 111 7.98 25.22 -12.16
CA LYS A 111 9.43 25.01 -12.01
C LYS A 111 9.71 24.25 -10.71
N LEU A 112 10.93 23.73 -10.59
CA LEU A 112 11.41 23.15 -9.35
C LEU A 112 11.32 24.19 -8.22
N SER A 113 10.71 23.78 -7.10
CA SER A 113 10.56 24.57 -5.89
C SER A 113 11.92 24.95 -5.32
N THR A 114 12.00 26.09 -4.64
CA THR A 114 13.23 26.51 -3.96
C THR A 114 13.49 25.62 -2.75
N VAL A 115 14.75 25.49 -2.35
CA VAL A 115 15.12 24.74 -1.14
C VAL A 115 14.36 25.29 0.07
N GLN A 116 14.31 26.61 0.22
CA GLN A 116 13.61 27.28 1.32
C GLN A 116 12.13 26.91 1.37
N SER A 117 11.42 26.97 0.23
CA SER A 117 10.01 26.61 0.16
C SER A 117 9.74 25.16 0.61
N VAL A 118 10.63 24.25 0.23
CA VAL A 118 10.54 22.84 0.65
C VAL A 118 10.79 22.67 2.14
N LEU A 119 11.77 23.38 2.70
CA LEU A 119 12.06 23.32 4.13
C LEU A 119 10.95 23.93 4.98
N ASP A 120 10.30 24.99 4.52
CA ASP A 120 9.18 25.59 5.23
C ASP A 120 7.95 24.66 5.20
N ALA A 121 7.67 24.02 4.06
CA ALA A 121 6.66 22.97 3.98
C ALA A 121 6.98 21.77 4.90
N ALA A 122 8.25 21.38 4.99
CA ALA A 122 8.69 20.30 5.87
C ALA A 122 8.53 20.65 7.36
N LYS A 123 8.82 21.90 7.76
CA LYS A 123 8.58 22.37 9.13
C LYS A 123 7.11 22.29 9.49
N ILE A 124 6.23 22.80 8.62
CA ILE A 124 4.77 22.71 8.80
C ILE A 124 4.33 21.25 8.93
N ALA A 125 4.85 20.36 8.07
CA ALA A 125 4.55 18.94 8.14
C ALA A 125 5.00 18.30 9.47
N LYS A 126 6.17 18.69 9.99
CA LYS A 126 6.68 18.25 11.28
C LYS A 126 5.80 18.72 12.43
N GLU A 127 5.41 20.00 12.42
CA GLU A 127 4.50 20.59 13.41
C GLU A 127 3.14 19.87 13.41
N ASN A 128 2.68 19.43 12.24
CA ASN A 128 1.48 18.60 12.08
C ASN A 128 1.69 17.11 12.45
N GLY A 129 2.86 16.73 12.97
CA GLY A 129 3.14 15.39 13.49
C GLY A 129 3.67 14.37 12.47
N SER A 130 4.10 14.79 11.27
CA SER A 130 4.71 13.85 10.31
C SER A 130 6.11 13.40 10.73
N ASN A 131 6.40 12.11 10.52
CA ASN A 131 7.72 11.52 10.77
C ASN A 131 8.62 11.58 9.52
N ARG A 132 8.00 11.52 8.33
CA ARG A 132 8.69 11.51 7.02
C ARG A 132 8.16 12.60 6.10
N PHE A 133 9.08 13.26 5.39
CA PHE A 133 8.75 14.21 4.34
C PHE A 133 9.20 13.68 2.97
N CYS A 134 8.25 13.55 2.04
CA CYS A 134 8.44 13.00 0.71
C CYS A 134 8.42 14.11 -0.34
N MET A 135 9.36 14.08 -1.27
CA MET A 135 9.44 15.07 -2.35
C MET A 135 9.30 14.38 -3.71
N GLY A 136 8.27 14.77 -4.47
CA GLY A 136 7.99 14.22 -5.80
C GLY A 136 8.32 15.20 -6.91
N ALA A 137 9.00 14.74 -7.95
CA ALA A 137 9.29 15.54 -9.14
C ALA A 137 8.70 14.90 -10.40
N ALA A 138 7.99 15.69 -11.21
CA ALA A 138 7.44 15.27 -12.49
C ALA A 138 8.53 15.20 -13.59
N TRP A 139 9.49 14.31 -13.42
CA TRP A 139 10.54 14.00 -14.40
C TRP A 139 10.56 12.51 -14.70
N ARG A 140 10.95 12.14 -15.92
CA ARG A 140 11.27 10.76 -16.27
C ARG A 140 12.55 10.29 -15.58
N GLU A 141 13.60 11.10 -15.65
CA GLU A 141 14.95 10.75 -15.17
C GLU A 141 15.71 12.01 -14.71
N MET A 142 16.82 11.80 -14.00
CA MET A 142 17.70 12.87 -13.52
C MET A 142 18.83 13.25 -14.47
N LYS A 143 18.97 12.55 -15.61
CA LYS A 143 20.03 12.81 -16.59
C LYS A 143 19.98 14.25 -17.08
N GLY A 144 21.15 14.92 -17.13
CA GLY A 144 21.27 16.32 -17.54
C GLY A 144 20.81 17.37 -16.50
N ARG A 145 20.29 16.96 -15.32
CA ARG A 145 19.72 17.87 -14.30
C ARG A 145 20.67 18.13 -13.14
N LYS A 146 21.94 18.46 -13.41
CA LYS A 146 22.98 18.68 -12.37
C LYS A 146 22.56 19.69 -11.29
N ARG A 147 22.05 20.86 -11.71
CA ARG A 147 21.55 21.90 -10.79
C ARG A 147 20.32 21.44 -9.99
N GLY A 148 19.41 20.72 -10.62
CA GLY A 148 18.24 20.15 -9.93
C GLY A 148 18.64 19.13 -8.87
N LEU A 149 19.62 18.27 -9.17
CA LEU A 149 20.16 17.31 -8.23
C LEU A 149 20.85 18.00 -7.03
N GLN A 150 21.65 19.04 -7.27
CA GLN A 150 22.26 19.82 -6.20
C GLN A 150 21.20 20.43 -5.27
N ASN A 151 20.14 21.04 -5.83
CA ASN A 151 19.04 21.57 -5.02
C ASN A 151 18.35 20.47 -4.20
N ILE A 152 18.11 19.29 -4.79
CA ILE A 152 17.49 18.16 -4.08
C ILE A 152 18.39 17.64 -2.95
N ILE A 153 19.71 17.59 -3.15
CA ILE A 153 20.65 17.22 -2.08
C ILE A 153 20.52 18.18 -0.89
N GLU A 154 20.45 19.49 -1.16
CA GLU A 154 20.26 20.49 -0.10
C GLU A 154 18.88 20.39 0.57
N MET A 155 17.82 20.09 -0.19
CA MET A 155 16.49 19.78 0.38
C MET A 155 16.56 18.56 1.33
N ILE A 156 17.18 17.47 0.89
CA ILE A 156 17.34 16.25 1.70
C ILE A 156 18.11 16.54 2.99
N LYS A 157 19.24 17.25 2.90
CA LYS A 157 20.05 17.64 4.06
C LYS A 157 19.23 18.47 5.05
N GLY A 158 18.51 19.48 4.56
CA GLY A 158 17.69 20.33 5.41
C GLY A 158 16.54 19.57 6.08
N VAL A 159 15.81 18.70 5.36
CA VAL A 159 14.75 17.86 5.93
C VAL A 159 15.31 16.95 7.04
N ARG A 160 16.48 16.33 6.81
CA ARG A 160 17.13 15.50 7.83
C ARG A 160 17.60 16.30 9.03
N ALA A 161 18.08 17.54 8.82
CA ALA A 161 18.46 18.44 9.90
C ALA A 161 17.26 18.87 10.77
N LEU A 162 16.04 18.84 10.22
CA LEU A 162 14.80 19.01 11.00
C LEU A 162 14.45 17.78 11.86
N GLY A 163 15.22 16.69 11.81
CA GLY A 163 14.95 15.46 12.54
C GLY A 163 13.86 14.59 11.91
N MET A 164 13.55 14.79 10.62
CA MET A 164 12.60 13.99 9.86
C MET A 164 13.31 13.00 8.93
N GLU A 165 12.62 11.92 8.56
CA GLU A 165 13.05 11.10 7.43
C GLU A 165 12.83 11.84 6.10
N ALA A 166 13.83 11.79 5.21
CA ALA A 166 13.73 12.36 3.87
C ALA A 166 13.52 11.26 2.83
N CYS A 167 12.52 11.43 1.96
CA CYS A 167 12.22 10.53 0.85
C CYS A 167 12.06 11.33 -0.44
N VAL A 168 12.53 10.79 -1.57
CA VAL A 168 12.40 11.42 -2.88
C VAL A 168 11.94 10.42 -3.93
N THR A 169 11.12 10.88 -4.87
CA THR A 169 10.82 10.17 -6.12
C THR A 169 11.12 11.08 -7.30
N LEU A 170 12.12 10.69 -8.09
CA LEU A 170 12.73 11.52 -9.14
C LEU A 170 12.69 10.85 -10.52
N GLY A 171 11.86 9.82 -10.68
CA GLY A 171 11.75 9.03 -11.90
C GLY A 171 12.65 7.79 -11.94
N SER A 172 12.80 7.23 -13.13
CA SER A 172 13.62 6.05 -13.38
C SER A 172 15.12 6.39 -13.44
N LYS A 173 15.93 5.36 -13.20
CA LYS A 173 17.38 5.38 -13.39
C LYS A 173 17.74 5.25 -14.87
#